data_AF-A0A952CTB9-F1
#
_entry.id   AF-A0A952CTB9-F1
#
_cell.length_a   1.000
_cell.length_b   1.000
_cell.length_c   1.000
_cell.angle_alpha   90.00
_cell.angle_beta   90.00
_cell.angle_gamma   90.00
#
_symmetry.space_group_name_H-M   'P 1'
#
loop_
_entity.id
_entity.type
_entity.pdbx_description
1 polymer ?
#
loop_
_entity_poly.entity_id
_entity_poly.type
_entity_poly.pdbx_seq_one_letter_code
_entity_poly.pdbx_strand_id
1 'polypeptide(L)'
;PAAPPAAPPPPLRVPYRVDDAGGPLLLSTHVAEAAGAWQAAAPGVAEFTLDGAAATLVRYGTSELMGPDATSLTLVSGGRQTEVLVSPEAGARIRPVLLHELGVLLGLQEGGAGVMAWSPDASIAAPAPTDVALLEERRGRAPEDLDGDGSVGFYDLVAFGQAYGRTGVNLRADFNGDGRVDDADLAVLRAAYEFGPPQPTPP
;
A
#
# COMPACT_ATOMS: atom_id res chain seq x y z
N PRO A 1 16.17 4.08 -37.40
CA PRO A 1 15.06 4.70 -36.62
C PRO A 1 15.07 4.12 -35.21
N ALA A 2 15.34 4.96 -34.20
CA ALA A 2 15.24 4.54 -32.80
C ALA A 2 13.77 4.25 -32.48
N ALA A 3 13.50 3.15 -31.76
CA ALA A 3 12.15 2.88 -31.27
C ALA A 3 11.68 4.06 -30.41
N PRO A 4 10.40 4.47 -30.51
CA PRO A 4 9.87 5.50 -29.63
C PRO A 4 10.07 5.08 -28.16
N PRO A 5 10.34 6.03 -27.24
CA PRO A 5 10.46 5.70 -25.83
C PRO A 5 9.17 5.00 -25.36
N ALA A 6 9.34 3.93 -24.58
CA ALA A 6 8.22 3.21 -23.99
C ALA A 6 7.35 4.19 -23.18
N ALA A 7 6.03 4.04 -23.26
CA ALA A 7 5.12 4.84 -22.45
C ALA A 7 5.40 4.58 -20.96
N PRO A 8 5.36 5.62 -20.10
CA PRO A 8 5.54 5.43 -18.67
C PRO A 8 4.45 4.50 -18.10
N PRO A 9 4.74 3.73 -17.04
CA PRO A 9 3.77 2.82 -16.44
C PRO A 9 2.50 3.56 -15.99
N PRO A 10 1.35 2.89 -15.80
CA PRO A 10 0.17 3.56 -15.24
C PRO A 10 0.46 4.06 -13.80
N PRO A 11 -0.28 5.06 -13.30
CA PRO A 11 -0.20 5.45 -11.89
C PRO A 11 -0.75 4.35 -10.98
N LEU A 12 -0.24 4.30 -9.75
CA LEU A 12 -0.78 3.51 -8.65
C LEU A 12 -2.05 4.18 -8.14
N ARG A 13 -3.18 3.47 -8.28
CA ARG A 13 -4.52 4.01 -8.01
C ARG A 13 -5.12 3.42 -6.75
N VAL A 14 -5.60 4.27 -5.87
CA VAL A 14 -6.31 3.88 -4.64
C VAL A 14 -7.68 4.57 -4.63
N PRO A 15 -8.75 3.91 -5.10
CA PRO A 15 -10.10 4.38 -4.84
C PRO A 15 -10.41 4.18 -3.35
N TYR A 16 -11.00 5.19 -2.70
CA TYR A 16 -11.31 5.15 -1.28
C TYR A 16 -12.63 5.84 -0.96
N ARG A 17 -13.22 5.46 0.17
CA ARG A 17 -14.31 6.19 0.82
C ARG A 17 -13.94 6.49 2.26
N VAL A 18 -14.61 7.48 2.83
CA VAL A 18 -14.40 7.89 4.22
C VAL A 18 -15.73 7.84 4.98
N ASP A 19 -15.67 7.34 6.20
CA ASP A 19 -16.74 7.50 7.19
C ASP A 19 -16.25 8.43 8.29
N ASP A 20 -16.91 9.59 8.42
CA ASP A 20 -16.58 10.65 9.37
C ASP A 20 -17.09 10.35 10.79
N ALA A 21 -17.88 9.28 10.99
CA ALA A 21 -18.46 8.98 12.29
C ALA A 21 -17.42 8.60 13.36
N GLY A 22 -17.68 9.02 14.60
CA GLY A 22 -16.98 8.50 15.79
C GLY A 22 -15.69 9.20 16.19
N GLY A 23 -15.24 10.24 15.48
CA GLY A 23 -14.04 10.99 15.84
C GLY A 23 -14.24 12.49 16.05
N PRO A 24 -13.21 13.18 16.57
CA PRO A 24 -13.30 14.58 16.98
C PRO A 24 -13.20 15.57 15.80
N LEU A 25 -12.78 15.11 14.63
CA LEU A 25 -12.50 15.93 13.45
C LEU A 25 -13.22 15.35 12.22
N LEU A 26 -13.33 16.16 11.16
CA LEU A 26 -13.85 15.71 9.88
C LEU A 26 -12.75 14.94 9.14
N LEU A 27 -12.78 13.62 9.25
CA LEU A 27 -11.76 12.72 8.73
C LEU A 27 -11.61 12.86 7.20
N SER A 28 -12.71 13.05 6.48
CA SER A 28 -12.74 13.20 5.03
C SER A 28 -11.87 14.37 4.55
N THR A 29 -11.85 15.49 5.27
CA THR A 29 -10.94 16.61 4.99
C THR A 29 -9.49 16.20 5.17
N HIS A 30 -9.14 15.55 6.28
CA HIS A 30 -7.77 15.16 6.55
C HIS A 30 -7.24 14.10 5.57
N VAL A 31 -8.09 13.14 5.20
CA VAL A 31 -7.76 12.13 4.18
C VAL A 31 -7.55 12.80 2.83
N ALA A 32 -8.42 13.73 2.43
CA ALA A 32 -8.27 14.48 1.19
C ALA A 32 -6.99 15.33 1.16
N GLU A 33 -6.61 15.96 2.27
CA GLU A 33 -5.35 16.70 2.38
C GLU A 33 -4.13 15.79 2.26
N ALA A 34 -4.13 14.62 2.91
CA ALA A 34 -3.05 13.65 2.83
C ALA A 34 -2.92 13.05 1.42
N ALA A 35 -4.05 12.69 0.80
CA ALA A 35 -4.11 12.24 -0.59
C ALA A 35 -3.58 13.33 -1.55
N GLY A 36 -4.00 14.58 -1.35
CA GLY A 36 -3.49 15.73 -2.11
C GLY A 36 -1.99 15.92 -1.95
N ALA A 37 -1.44 15.73 -0.75
CA ALA A 37 0.00 15.82 -0.50
C ALA A 37 0.80 14.75 -1.26
N TRP A 38 0.32 13.50 -1.31
CA TRP A 38 0.92 12.45 -2.13
C TRP A 38 0.86 12.79 -3.62
N GLN A 39 -0.30 13.21 -4.14
CA GLN A 39 -0.44 13.56 -5.56
C GLN A 39 0.40 14.78 -5.96
N ALA A 40 0.60 15.73 -5.04
CA ALA A 40 1.47 16.88 -5.26
C ALA A 40 2.96 16.50 -5.23
N ALA A 41 3.36 15.58 -4.35
CA ALA A 41 4.74 15.12 -4.24
C ALA A 41 5.15 14.17 -5.38
N ALA A 42 4.21 13.36 -5.88
CA ALA A 42 4.45 12.33 -6.89
C ALA A 42 3.42 12.42 -8.05
N PRO A 43 3.42 13.51 -8.83
CA PRO A 43 2.43 13.75 -9.87
C PRO A 43 2.53 12.69 -10.99
N GLY A 44 1.40 12.04 -11.29
CA GLY A 44 1.34 10.97 -12.30
C GLY A 44 1.84 9.60 -11.82
N VAL A 45 2.21 9.49 -10.54
CA VAL A 45 2.66 8.25 -9.89
C VAL A 45 1.60 7.75 -8.92
N ALA A 46 1.18 8.59 -7.98
CA ALA A 46 0.10 8.31 -7.03
C ALA A 46 -1.21 8.92 -7.52
N GLU A 47 -2.31 8.17 -7.40
CA GLU A 47 -3.65 8.68 -7.66
C GLU A 47 -4.64 8.15 -6.63
N PHE A 48 -5.30 9.06 -5.92
CA PHE A 48 -6.32 8.75 -4.92
C PHE A 48 -7.65 9.29 -5.40
N THR A 49 -8.68 8.45 -5.40
CA THR A 49 -10.00 8.83 -5.93
C THR A 49 -11.08 8.56 -4.90
N LEU A 50 -11.87 9.58 -4.57
CA LEU A 50 -13.04 9.40 -3.71
C LEU A 50 -14.15 8.67 -4.48
N ASP A 51 -14.53 7.49 -4.00
CA ASP A 51 -15.56 6.64 -4.60
C ASP A 51 -16.38 5.96 -3.50
N GLY A 52 -17.69 6.21 -3.46
CA GLY A 52 -18.59 5.64 -2.46
C GLY A 52 -18.74 4.11 -2.52
N ALA A 53 -18.39 3.49 -3.64
CA ALA A 53 -18.37 2.03 -3.81
C ALA A 53 -16.97 1.42 -3.56
N ALA A 54 -15.97 2.24 -3.20
CA ALA A 54 -14.62 1.75 -2.95
C ALA A 54 -14.59 0.70 -1.84
N ALA A 55 -13.81 -0.35 -2.09
CA ALA A 55 -13.57 -1.40 -1.11
C ALA A 55 -12.65 -0.93 0.02
N THR A 56 -11.84 0.10 -0.23
CA THR A 56 -11.03 0.78 0.79
C THR A 56 -11.86 1.81 1.53
N LEU A 57 -12.05 1.59 2.83
CA LEU A 57 -12.74 2.51 3.74
C LEU A 57 -11.73 3.07 4.76
N VAL A 58 -11.70 4.39 4.90
CA VAL A 58 -11.00 5.06 6.01
C VAL A 58 -12.05 5.51 7.02
N ARG A 59 -11.88 5.16 8.30
CA ARG A 59 -12.82 5.56 9.36
C ARG A 59 -12.14 5.66 10.71
N TYR A 60 -12.82 6.18 11.71
CA TYR A 60 -12.33 6.11 13.08
C TYR A 60 -12.46 4.68 13.65
N GLY A 61 -11.43 4.25 14.37
CA GLY A 61 -11.46 3.04 15.21
C GLY A 61 -12.14 3.32 16.55
N THR A 62 -12.72 2.29 17.17
CA THR A 62 -13.21 2.39 18.55
C THR A 62 -12.03 2.28 19.52
N SER A 63 -12.12 2.92 20.69
CA SER A 63 -11.10 2.81 21.75
C SER A 63 -10.95 1.39 22.32
N GLU A 64 -11.95 0.53 22.13
CA GLU A 64 -11.88 -0.89 22.50
C GLU A 64 -11.01 -1.71 21.54
N LEU A 65 -11.01 -1.33 20.26
CA LEU A 65 -10.24 -2.00 19.22
C LEU A 65 -8.83 -1.41 19.10
N MET A 66 -8.73 -0.10 19.29
CA MET A 66 -7.49 0.66 19.25
C MET A 66 -6.85 0.64 20.65
N GLY A 67 -5.72 -0.05 20.81
CA GLY A 67 -4.93 0.07 22.04
C GLY A 67 -4.45 1.51 22.28
N PRO A 68 -3.99 1.86 23.50
CA PRO A 68 -3.64 3.24 23.86
C PRO A 68 -2.51 3.83 23.01
N ASP A 69 -1.66 2.98 22.44
CA ASP A 69 -0.51 3.38 21.63
C ASP A 69 -0.77 3.27 20.11
N ALA A 70 -1.89 2.68 19.70
CA ALA A 70 -2.22 2.49 18.29
C ALA A 70 -2.74 3.80 17.68
N THR A 71 -2.03 4.35 16.69
CA THR A 71 -2.47 5.53 15.94
C THR A 71 -3.34 5.17 14.74
N SER A 72 -3.10 4.01 14.16
CA SER A 72 -3.87 3.44 13.05
C SER A 72 -3.79 1.91 13.06
N LEU A 73 -4.75 1.28 12.42
CA LEU A 73 -4.76 -0.15 12.12
C LEU A 73 -5.33 -0.35 10.71
N THR A 74 -4.69 -1.16 9.89
CA THR A 74 -5.25 -1.59 8.61
C THR A 74 -5.77 -3.02 8.72
N LEU A 75 -7.06 -3.20 8.48
CA LEU A 75 -7.75 -4.49 8.49
C LEU A 75 -8.15 -4.85 7.07
N VAL A 76 -8.06 -6.12 6.72
CA VAL A 76 -8.65 -6.65 5.48
C VAL A 76 -9.74 -7.65 5.86
N SER A 77 -10.94 -7.47 5.31
CA SER A 77 -12.11 -8.28 5.59
C SER A 77 -12.68 -8.86 4.29
N GLY A 78 -13.11 -10.13 4.38
CA GLY A 78 -13.73 -10.85 3.26
C GLY A 78 -12.88 -10.90 1.98
N GLY A 79 -11.56 -10.70 2.10
CA GLY A 79 -10.66 -10.77 0.97
C GLY A 79 -10.82 -9.69 -0.10
N ARG A 80 -11.49 -8.57 0.22
CA ARG A 80 -11.65 -7.50 -0.79
C ARG A 80 -11.75 -6.12 -0.16
N GLN A 81 -12.15 -6.04 1.10
CA GLN A 81 -12.38 -4.77 1.78
C GLN A 81 -11.22 -4.45 2.69
N THR A 82 -10.60 -3.30 2.47
CA THR A 82 -9.55 -2.77 3.34
C THR A 82 -10.14 -1.67 4.19
N GLU A 83 -10.06 -1.80 5.50
CA GLU A 83 -10.47 -0.78 6.46
C GLU A 83 -9.24 -0.19 7.14
N VAL A 84 -8.99 1.09 6.89
CA VAL A 84 -7.99 1.88 7.61
C VAL A 84 -8.71 2.54 8.79
N LEU A 85 -8.38 2.09 9.99
CA LEU A 85 -8.90 2.63 11.24
C LEU A 85 -7.93 3.65 11.78
N VAL A 86 -8.38 4.88 11.95
CA VAL A 86 -7.60 5.96 12.54
C VAL A 86 -8.02 6.14 13.99
N SER A 87 -7.06 6.30 14.89
CA SER A 87 -7.37 6.57 16.29
C SER A 87 -8.00 7.95 16.43
N PRO A 88 -9.15 8.09 17.12
CA PRO A 88 -9.71 9.41 17.43
C PRO A 88 -8.77 10.23 18.32
N GLU A 89 -7.83 9.57 19.01
CA GLU A 89 -6.84 10.19 19.91
C GLU A 89 -5.53 10.56 19.19
N ALA A 90 -5.41 10.35 17.87
CA ALA A 90 -4.20 10.67 17.11
C ALA A 90 -3.80 12.16 17.22
N GLY A 91 -4.78 13.05 17.42
CA GLY A 91 -4.54 14.48 17.64
C GLY A 91 -3.68 15.09 16.53
N ALA A 92 -2.58 15.74 16.91
CA ALA A 92 -1.63 16.35 15.95
C ALA A 92 -0.98 15.34 14.99
N ARG A 93 -0.97 14.04 15.32
CA ARG A 93 -0.40 12.98 14.47
C ARG A 93 -1.34 12.51 13.36
N ILE A 94 -2.60 12.97 13.31
CA ILE A 94 -3.57 12.49 12.31
C ILE A 94 -3.06 12.63 10.87
N ARG A 95 -2.39 13.74 10.55
CA ARG A 95 -1.83 13.99 9.22
C ARG A 95 -0.70 13.02 8.86
N PRO A 96 0.40 12.90 9.64
CA PRO A 96 1.44 11.92 9.36
C PRO A 96 0.95 10.48 9.33
N VAL A 97 0.01 10.12 10.21
CA VAL A 97 -0.62 8.79 10.21
C VAL A 97 -1.36 8.53 8.91
N LEU A 98 -2.17 9.48 8.43
CA LEU A 98 -2.85 9.32 7.15
C LEU A 98 -1.86 9.28 5.97
N LEU A 99 -0.79 10.06 5.99
CA LEU A 99 0.26 9.97 4.97
C LEU A 99 0.89 8.58 4.93
N HIS A 100 1.16 8.01 6.11
CA HIS A 100 1.68 6.64 6.27
C HIS A 100 0.72 5.60 5.68
N GLU A 101 -0.53 5.57 6.16
CA GLU A 101 -1.52 4.58 5.71
C GLU A 101 -1.79 4.67 4.20
N LEU A 102 -1.86 5.89 3.65
CA LEU A 102 -2.00 6.06 2.21
C LEU A 102 -0.76 5.57 1.43
N GLY A 103 0.44 5.69 2.00
CA GLY A 103 1.65 5.10 1.44
C GLY A 103 1.62 3.57 1.45
N VAL A 104 1.14 2.98 2.56
CA VAL A 104 0.93 1.51 2.68
C VAL A 104 -0.09 1.04 1.64
N LEU A 105 -1.20 1.75 1.45
CA LEU A 105 -2.21 1.43 0.42
C LEU A 105 -1.67 1.54 -1.01
N LEU A 106 -0.66 2.38 -1.25
CA LEU A 106 0.08 2.44 -2.52
C LEU A 106 1.12 1.30 -2.66
N GLY A 107 1.27 0.46 -1.63
CA GLY A 107 2.16 -0.70 -1.61
C GLY A 107 3.58 -0.41 -1.12
N LEU A 108 3.81 0.74 -0.47
CA LEU A 108 5.09 1.01 0.19
C LEU A 108 5.24 0.16 1.45
N GLN A 109 6.47 -0.28 1.72
CA GLN A 109 6.78 -1.06 2.92
C GLN A 109 6.97 -0.15 4.13
N GLU A 110 6.49 -0.60 5.28
CA GLU A 110 6.66 0.08 6.56
C GLU A 110 8.06 -0.12 7.17
N GLY A 111 8.43 0.73 8.13
CA GLY A 111 9.66 0.58 8.93
C GLY A 111 10.85 1.41 8.45
N GLY A 112 10.65 2.26 7.45
CA GLY A 112 11.66 3.18 6.93
C GLY A 112 11.78 4.49 7.72
N ALA A 113 12.07 5.56 7.00
CA ALA A 113 12.09 6.93 7.52
C ALA A 113 10.92 7.74 6.94
N GLY A 114 10.80 9.02 7.32
CA GLY A 114 9.77 9.91 6.76
C GLY A 114 8.36 9.41 7.07
N VAL A 115 7.47 9.48 6.09
CA VAL A 115 6.07 9.03 6.26
C VAL A 115 5.97 7.51 6.43
N MET A 116 6.97 6.73 5.99
CA MET A 116 6.94 5.26 6.08
C MET A 116 7.60 4.70 7.35
N ALA A 117 8.04 5.56 8.27
CA ALA A 117 8.46 5.11 9.61
C ALA A 117 7.26 4.50 10.37
N TRP A 118 7.49 3.50 11.22
CA TRP A 118 6.42 2.89 12.05
C TRP A 118 5.73 3.89 13.00
N SER A 119 6.40 4.98 13.33
CA SER A 119 5.85 6.07 14.12
C SER A 119 6.32 7.38 13.51
N PRO A 120 5.62 7.90 12.48
CA PRO A 120 6.04 9.11 11.81
C PRO A 120 5.92 10.31 12.75
N ASP A 121 6.91 11.20 12.69
CA ASP A 121 6.94 12.41 13.53
C ASP A 121 5.75 13.35 13.23
N ALA A 122 5.22 13.99 14.26
CA ALA A 122 4.07 14.89 14.14
C ALA A 122 4.30 16.11 13.22
N SER A 123 5.56 16.48 12.97
CA SER A 123 5.94 17.59 12.08
C SER A 123 5.89 17.23 10.59
N ILE A 124 5.77 15.95 10.24
CA ILE A 124 5.74 15.50 8.85
C ILE A 124 4.44 15.97 8.18
N ALA A 125 4.57 16.87 7.21
CA ALA A 125 3.45 17.49 6.52
C ALA A 125 3.19 16.91 5.11
N ALA A 126 4.19 16.24 4.52
CA ALA A 126 4.14 15.68 3.18
C ALA A 126 5.18 14.55 3.01
N PRO A 127 5.01 13.67 2.01
CA PRO A 127 6.03 12.67 1.66
C PRO A 127 7.35 13.34 1.26
N ALA A 128 8.47 12.79 1.72
CA ALA A 128 9.79 13.26 1.35
C ALA A 128 10.20 12.72 -0.04
N PRO A 129 11.21 13.31 -0.69
CA PRO A 129 11.72 12.80 -1.97
C PRO A 129 12.15 11.32 -1.94
N THR A 130 12.61 10.83 -0.79
CA THR A 130 12.92 9.41 -0.58
C THR A 130 11.68 8.52 -0.65
N ASP A 131 10.55 8.98 -0.10
CA ASP A 131 9.27 8.25 -0.15
C ASP A 131 8.75 8.20 -1.59
N VAL A 132 8.89 9.30 -2.34
CA VAL A 132 8.53 9.37 -3.77
C VAL A 132 9.39 8.45 -4.62
N ALA A 133 10.70 8.36 -4.34
CA ALA A 133 11.60 7.46 -5.06
C ALA A 133 11.21 5.98 -4.85
N LEU A 134 10.89 5.59 -3.61
CA LEU A 134 10.38 4.25 -3.31
C LEU A 134 9.05 3.95 -4.03
N LEU A 135 8.19 4.97 -4.16
CA LEU A 135 6.92 4.82 -4.86
C LEU A 135 7.08 4.62 -6.37
N GLU A 136 8.00 5.36 -7.00
CA GLU A 136 8.34 5.17 -8.42
C GLU A 136 8.94 3.79 -8.67
N GLU A 137 9.82 3.33 -7.78
CA GLU A 137 10.37 1.98 -7.83
C GLU A 137 9.27 0.92 -7.68
N ARG A 138 8.33 1.11 -6.75
CA ARG A 138 7.15 0.25 -6.58
C ARG A 138 6.26 0.24 -7.82
N ARG A 139 6.04 1.39 -8.46
CA ARG A 139 5.24 1.53 -9.69
C ARG A 139 5.87 0.81 -10.88
N GLY A 140 7.20 0.77 -10.92
CA GLY A 140 7.96 0.04 -11.94
C GLY A 140 7.97 -1.48 -11.74
N ARG A 141 7.64 -1.97 -10.54
CA ARG A 141 7.66 -3.39 -10.20
C ARG A 141 6.31 -4.07 -10.36
N ALA A 142 6.35 -5.28 -10.91
CA ALA A 142 5.22 -6.18 -10.93
C ALA A 142 4.84 -6.56 -9.48
N PRO A 143 3.55 -6.63 -9.12
CA PRO A 143 3.13 -7.16 -7.81
C PRO A 143 3.72 -8.55 -7.51
N GLU A 144 3.94 -9.34 -8.55
CA GLU A 144 4.46 -10.70 -8.54
C GLU A 144 5.98 -10.78 -8.27
N ASP A 145 6.70 -9.64 -8.31
CA ASP A 145 8.09 -9.48 -7.90
C ASP A 145 8.17 -9.39 -6.35
N LEU A 146 8.11 -10.57 -5.74
CA LEU A 146 8.05 -10.80 -4.30
C LEU A 146 9.41 -10.64 -3.61
N ASP A 147 10.54 -10.80 -4.31
CA ASP A 147 11.85 -10.52 -3.73
C ASP A 147 12.36 -9.10 -4.03
N GLY A 148 11.77 -8.43 -5.03
CA GLY A 148 12.08 -7.07 -5.40
C GLY A 148 13.29 -6.95 -6.33
N ASP A 149 13.74 -8.02 -6.99
CA ASP A 149 14.90 -7.96 -7.89
C ASP A 149 14.62 -7.29 -9.24
N GLY A 150 13.35 -6.94 -9.51
CA GLY A 150 12.90 -6.28 -10.73
C GLY A 150 12.46 -7.23 -11.84
N SER A 151 12.53 -8.55 -11.61
CA SER A 151 12.05 -9.61 -12.51
C SER A 151 11.05 -10.50 -11.77
N VAL A 152 10.17 -11.18 -12.50
CA VAL A 152 9.29 -12.20 -11.91
C VAL A 152 9.82 -13.58 -12.30
N GLY A 153 10.53 -14.24 -11.38
CA GLY A 153 11.31 -15.43 -11.66
C GLY A 153 11.28 -16.48 -10.56
N PHE A 154 12.33 -17.31 -10.53
CA PHE A 154 12.39 -18.49 -9.66
C PHE A 154 12.34 -18.12 -8.18
N TYR A 155 13.01 -17.04 -7.77
CA TYR A 155 13.06 -16.64 -6.37
C TYR A 155 11.74 -16.03 -5.89
N ASP A 156 10.96 -15.37 -6.76
CA ASP A 156 9.57 -15.01 -6.46
C ASP A 156 8.69 -16.22 -6.26
N LEU A 157 8.86 -17.28 -7.08
CA LEU A 157 8.15 -18.54 -6.89
C LEU A 157 8.53 -19.22 -5.56
N VAL A 158 9.79 -19.10 -5.13
CA VAL A 158 10.22 -19.58 -3.80
C VAL A 158 9.56 -18.77 -2.69
N ALA A 159 9.57 -17.43 -2.78
CA ALA A 159 8.92 -16.55 -1.82
C ALA A 159 7.41 -16.82 -1.74
N PHE A 160 6.75 -17.02 -2.89
CA PHE A 160 5.36 -17.43 -2.99
C PHE A 160 5.12 -18.78 -2.30
N GLY A 161 5.97 -19.78 -2.56
CA GLY A 161 5.89 -21.10 -1.93
C GLY A 161 5.97 -21.06 -0.40
N GLN A 162 6.74 -20.11 0.17
CA GLN A 162 6.81 -19.89 1.62
C GLN A 162 5.55 -19.22 2.20
N ALA A 163 4.79 -18.51 1.36
CA ALA A 163 3.54 -17.87 1.71
C ALA A 163 2.30 -18.74 1.41
N TYR A 164 2.45 -19.79 0.62
CA TYR A 164 1.34 -20.63 0.15
C TYR A 164 0.53 -21.23 1.31
N GLY A 165 -0.80 -21.15 1.19
CA GLY A 165 -1.75 -21.60 2.20
C GLY A 165 -1.91 -20.67 3.40
N ARG A 166 -1.21 -19.52 3.45
CA ARG A 166 -1.47 -18.49 4.46
C ARG A 166 -2.82 -17.84 4.21
N THR A 167 -3.47 -17.46 5.30
CA THR A 167 -4.71 -16.70 5.30
C THR A 167 -4.55 -15.50 6.22
N GLY A 168 -5.10 -14.35 5.87
CA GLY A 168 -4.96 -13.15 6.67
C GLY A 168 -5.14 -11.87 5.88
N VAL A 169 -4.62 -10.80 6.45
CA VAL A 169 -4.70 -9.44 5.89
C VAL A 169 -3.32 -9.04 5.37
N ASN A 170 -3.26 -8.26 4.29
CA ASN A 170 -2.01 -7.74 3.71
C ASN A 170 -0.96 -8.83 3.38
N LEU A 171 -1.40 -9.98 2.88
CA LEU A 171 -0.48 -11.02 2.44
C LEU A 171 0.16 -10.60 1.11
N ARG A 172 1.48 -10.41 1.10
CA ARG A 172 2.22 -9.95 -0.10
C ARG A 172 2.00 -10.84 -1.34
N ALA A 173 1.77 -12.13 -1.12
CA ALA A 173 1.57 -13.13 -2.17
C ALA A 173 0.09 -13.37 -2.53
N ASP A 174 -0.85 -12.67 -1.90
CA ASP A 174 -2.29 -12.71 -2.23
C ASP A 174 -2.57 -11.65 -3.30
N PHE A 175 -2.33 -12.03 -4.55
CA PHE A 175 -2.39 -11.13 -5.70
C PHE A 175 -3.82 -10.83 -6.13
N ASN A 176 -4.76 -11.75 -5.85
CA ASN A 176 -6.17 -11.55 -6.17
C ASN A 176 -6.94 -10.83 -5.04
N GLY A 177 -6.33 -10.74 -3.87
CA GLY A 177 -6.74 -9.99 -2.70
C GLY A 177 -7.67 -10.75 -1.74
N ASP A 178 -8.06 -12.00 -2.04
CA ASP A 178 -9.14 -12.75 -1.37
C ASP A 178 -8.87 -13.18 0.09
N GLY A 179 -7.74 -12.75 0.64
CA GLY A 179 -7.30 -13.01 2.00
C GLY A 179 -6.67 -14.39 2.15
N ARG A 180 -6.38 -15.08 1.04
CA ARG A 180 -5.71 -16.37 0.99
C ARG A 180 -4.61 -16.33 -0.06
N VAL A 181 -3.55 -17.07 0.19
CA VAL A 181 -2.51 -17.31 -0.83
C VAL A 181 -2.71 -18.72 -1.34
N ASP A 182 -3.34 -18.86 -2.50
CA ASP A 182 -3.70 -20.17 -3.07
C ASP A 182 -3.46 -20.29 -4.59
N ASP A 183 -4.04 -21.31 -5.21
CA ASP A 183 -3.87 -21.61 -6.63
C ASP A 183 -4.32 -20.45 -7.53
N ALA A 184 -5.25 -19.60 -7.09
CA ALA A 184 -5.68 -18.43 -7.84
C ALA A 184 -4.56 -17.39 -7.93
N ASP A 185 -3.80 -17.18 -6.85
CA ASP A 185 -2.62 -16.30 -6.87
C ASP A 185 -1.47 -16.91 -7.64
N LEU A 186 -1.29 -18.23 -7.55
CA LEU A 186 -0.28 -18.92 -8.35
C LEU A 186 -0.56 -18.76 -9.86
N ALA A 187 -1.83 -18.70 -10.27
CA ALA A 187 -2.19 -18.45 -11.66
C ALA A 187 -1.80 -17.03 -12.11
N VAL A 188 -1.94 -16.03 -11.23
CA VAL A 188 -1.50 -14.65 -11.48
C VAL A 188 0.03 -14.60 -11.59
N LEU A 189 0.76 -15.17 -10.63
CA LEU A 189 2.23 -15.28 -10.65
C LEU A 189 2.73 -15.94 -11.93
N ARG A 190 2.12 -17.06 -12.32
CA ARG A 190 2.48 -17.81 -13.52
C ARG A 190 2.30 -17.00 -14.80
N ALA A 191 1.28 -16.13 -14.86
CA ALA A 191 1.04 -15.28 -16.02
C ALA A 191 2.12 -14.20 -16.19
N ALA A 192 2.67 -13.72 -15.07
CA ALA A 192 3.75 -12.74 -15.05
C ALA A 192 5.16 -13.37 -15.13
N TYR A 193 5.29 -14.68 -14.88
CA TYR A 193 6.57 -15.38 -14.78
C TYR A 193 7.39 -15.31 -16.07
N GLU A 194 8.60 -14.77 -15.98
CA GLU A 194 9.57 -14.73 -17.06
C GLU A 194 10.65 -15.79 -16.85
N PHE A 195 10.93 -16.58 -17.89
CA PHE A 195 12.06 -17.51 -17.88
C PHE A 195 13.37 -16.74 -18.09
N GLY A 196 13.97 -16.28 -16.98
CA GLY A 196 15.30 -15.70 -16.95
C GLY A 196 16.42 -16.74 -16.84
N PRO A 197 17.67 -16.39 -17.21
CA PRO A 197 18.83 -17.21 -16.89
C PRO A 197 18.96 -17.34 -15.36
N PRO A 198 19.46 -18.48 -14.83
CA PRO A 198 19.64 -18.64 -13.39
C PRO A 198 20.57 -17.55 -12.85
N GLN A 199 20.06 -16.76 -11.90
CA GLN A 199 20.84 -15.75 -11.19
C GLN A 199 21.98 -16.46 -10.42
N PRO A 200 23.25 -16.02 -10.57
CA PRO A 200 24.41 -16.69 -9.99
C PRO A 200 24.47 -16.62 -8.46
N THR A 201 23.67 -15.74 -7.85
CA THR A 201 23.60 -15.54 -6.40
C THR A 201 22.13 -15.45 -5.97
N PRO A 202 21.72 -16.18 -4.92
CA PRO A 202 20.42 -15.96 -4.30
C PRO A 202 20.34 -14.55 -3.69
N PRO A 203 19.16 -13.91 -3.70
CA PRO A 203 18.91 -12.66 -2.95
C PRO A 203 19.01 -12.87 -1.43
#